data_AF-A0A849SYY8-F1
#
_entry.id   AF-A0A849SYY8-F1
#
_cell.length_a   1.000
_cell.length_b   1.000
_cell.length_c   1.000
_cell.angle_alpha   90.00
_cell.angle_beta   90.00
_cell.angle_gamma   90.00
#
_symmetry.space_group_name_H-M   'P 1'
#
loop_
_entity.id
_entity.type
_entity.pdbx_description
1 polymer ?
#
loop_
_entity_poly.entity_id
_entity_poly.type
_entity_poly.pdbx_seq_one_letter_code
_entity_poly.pdbx_strand_id
1 'polypeptide(L)' 'MNLTVEQIAEEALSLPSEARALLADRLVESLDPLEDGYIWQLWLAEAHTRRDDVRNGLIKTIPGQEALDQVRKSITR' A
#
# COMPACT_ATOMS: atom_id res chain seq x y z
N MET A 1 -28.75 -15.19 -3.39
CA MET A 1 -29.40 -14.36 -2.36
C MET A 1 -28.55 -13.12 -2.19
N ASN A 2 -29.10 -11.91 -2.34
CA ASN A 2 -28.37 -10.68 -2.06
C ASN A 2 -28.66 -10.27 -0.62
N LEU A 3 -27.65 -10.35 0.24
CA LEU A 3 -27.68 -9.75 1.57
C LEU A 3 -27.37 -8.27 1.44
N THR A 4 -28.04 -7.42 2.24
CA THR A 4 -27.67 -6.00 2.32
C THR A 4 -26.40 -5.83 3.15
N VAL A 5 -25.73 -4.68 3.01
CA VAL A 5 -24.52 -4.37 3.79
C VAL A 5 -24.83 -4.39 5.29
N GLU A 6 -26.00 -3.90 5.68
CA GLU A 6 -26.46 -3.87 7.07
C GLU A 6 -26.63 -5.29 7.63
N GLN A 7 -27.22 -6.20 6.84
CA GLN A 7 -27.37 -7.60 7.25
C GLN A 7 -26.01 -8.29 7.41
N ILE A 8 -25.06 -8.02 6.51
CA ILE A 8 -23.69 -8.55 6.61
C ILE A 8 -22.99 -7.99 7.85
N ALA A 9 -23.16 -6.70 8.13
CA ALA A 9 -22.56 -6.05 9.29
C ALA A 9 -23.13 -6.60 10.60
N GLU A 10 -24.44 -6.82 10.68
CA GLU A 10 -25.10 -7.38 11.85
C GLU A 10 -24.59 -8.80 12.16
N GLU A 11 -24.53 -9.67 11.15
CA GLU A 11 -23.98 -11.01 11.29
C GLU A 11 -22.49 -11.00 11.65
N ALA A 12 -21.68 -10.12 11.04
CA ALA A 12 -20.26 -9.96 11.35
C ALA A 12 -20.04 -9.50 12.80
N LEU A 13 -20.87 -8.60 13.32
CA LEU A 13 -20.78 -8.11 14.70
C LEU A 13 -21.19 -9.18 15.73
N SER A 14 -22.02 -10.15 15.34
CA SER A 14 -22.39 -11.29 16.20
C SER A 14 -21.24 -12.27 16.45
N LEU A 15 -20.18 -12.24 15.62
CA LEU A 15 -19.03 -13.14 15.73
C LEU A 15 -18.18 -12.85 16.98
N PRO A 16 -17.46 -13.85 17.53
CA PRO A 16 -16.43 -13.63 18.54
C PRO A 16 -15.34 -12.66 18.07
N SER A 17 -14.67 -12.00 19.01
CA SER A 17 -13.70 -10.94 18.71
C SER A 17 -12.58 -11.35 17.75
N GLU A 18 -12.06 -12.57 17.88
CA GLU A 18 -10.98 -13.10 17.02
C GLU A 18 -11.46 -13.30 15.57
N ALA A 19 -12.67 -13.85 15.39
CA ALA A 19 -13.25 -14.05 14.06
C ALA A 19 -13.57 -12.71 13.38
N ARG A 20 -13.96 -11.68 14.14
CA ARG A 20 -14.14 -10.32 13.60
C ARG A 20 -12.82 -9.71 13.12
N ALA A 21 -11.74 -9.89 13.88
CA ALA A 21 -10.42 -9.41 13.48
C ALA A 21 -9.97 -10.06 12.18
N LEU A 22 -10.09 -11.39 12.08
CA LEU A 22 -9.78 -12.13 10.85
C LEU A 22 -10.63 -11.66 9.66
N LEU A 23 -11.93 -11.43 9.85
CA LEU A 23 -12.80 -10.93 8.79
C LEU A 23 -12.42 -9.51 8.37
N ALA A 24 -12.08 -8.63 9.32
CA ALA A 24 -11.59 -7.29 9.03
C ALA A 24 -10.31 -7.32 8.20
N ASP A 25 -9.34 -8.18 8.54
CA ASP A 25 -8.10 -8.36 7.76
C ASP A 25 -8.41 -8.78 6.31
N ARG A 26 -9.30 -9.78 6.13
CA ARG A 26 -9.71 -10.23 4.79
C ARG A 26 -10.44 -9.15 3.99
N LEU A 27 -11.27 -8.35 4.64
CA LEU A 27 -11.95 -7.23 3.98
C LEU A 27 -10.93 -6.16 3.57
N VAL A 28 -9.97 -5.83 4.44
CA VAL A 28 -8.88 -4.90 4.10
C VAL A 28 -8.03 -5.43 2.95
N GLU A 29 -7.68 -6.71 2.95
CA GLU A 29 -6.99 -7.36 1.82
C GLU A 29 -7.81 -7.29 0.52
N SER A 30 -9.15 -7.38 0.60
CA SER A 30 -10.02 -7.24 -0.58
C SER A 30 -10.18 -5.80 -1.06
N LEU A 31 -9.95 -4.83 -0.17
CA LEU A 31 -9.90 -3.41 -0.48
C LEU A 31 -8.55 -3.00 -1.03
N ASP A 32 -7.50 -3.78 -0.77
CA ASP A 32 -6.27 -3.66 -1.53
C ASP A 32 -6.67 -3.94 -2.98
N PRO A 33 -6.65 -2.93 -3.86
CA PRO A 33 -7.03 -3.16 -5.23
C PRO A 33 -5.99 -4.14 -5.74
N LEU A 34 -6.37 -5.41 -5.83
CA LEU A 34 -5.67 -6.38 -6.64
C LEU A 34 -5.46 -5.68 -7.97
N GLU A 35 -4.25 -5.19 -8.18
CA GLU A 35 -3.76 -4.77 -9.48
C GLU A 35 -4.71 -3.78 -10.17
N ASP A 36 -4.74 -2.51 -9.74
CA ASP A 36 -4.85 -1.49 -10.77
C ASP A 36 -3.52 -1.59 -11.55
N GLY A 37 -3.44 -2.55 -12.49
CA GLY A 37 -2.22 -2.92 -13.18
C GLY A 37 -1.58 -1.71 -13.85
N TYR A 38 -2.39 -0.69 -14.12
CA TYR A 38 -1.98 0.64 -14.51
C TYR A 38 -1.11 1.35 -13.46
N ILE A 39 -1.52 1.43 -12.19
CA ILE A 39 -0.71 1.98 -11.11
C ILE A 39 0.59 1.18 -10.99
N TRP A 40 0.51 -0.15 -11.04
CA TRP A 40 1.70 -0.98 -10.94
C TRP A 40 2.68 -0.78 -12.10
N GLN A 41 2.17 -0.63 -13.33
CA GLN A 41 2.96 -0.27 -14.51
C GLN A 41 3.59 1.11 -14.39
N LEU A 42 2.88 2.10 -13.86
CA LEU A 42 3.42 3.44 -13.63
C LEU A 42 4.56 3.42 -12.60
N TRP A 43 4.39 2.69 -11.50
CA TRP A 43 5.43 2.54 -10.48
C TRP A 43 6.66 1.80 -11.02
N LEU A 44 6.47 0.74 -11.82
CA LEU A 44 7.56 0.02 -12.48
C LEU A 44 8.31 0.92 -13.48
N ALA A 45 7.59 1.68 -14.30
CA ALA A 45 8.17 2.61 -15.26
C ALA A 45 9.01 3.70 -14.57
N GLU A 46 8.49 4.27 -13.47
CA GLU A 46 9.22 5.26 -12.68
C GLU A 46 10.47 4.65 -12.01
N ALA A 47 10.36 3.44 -11.45
CA ALA A 47 11.49 2.75 -10.84
C ALA A 47 12.60 2.46 -11.85
N HIS A 48 12.24 2.03 -13.07
CA HIS A 48 13.20 1.82 -14.15
C HIS A 48 13.87 3.12 -14.58
N THR A 49 13.10 4.18 -14.81
CA THR A 49 13.61 5.50 -15.17
C THR A 49 14.63 5.99 -14.13
N ARG A 50 14.27 6.00 -12.83
CA ARG A 50 15.17 6.45 -11.76
C ARG A 50 16.45 5.63 -11.66
N ARG A 51 16.35 4.31 -11.83
CA ARG A 51 17.53 3.43 -11.82
C ARG A 51 18.47 3.78 -12.97
N ASP A 52 17.94 3.99 -14.16
CA ASP A 52 18.73 4.24 -15.36
C ASP A 52 19.33 5.64 -15.32
N ASP A 53 18.62 6.65 -14.82
CA ASP A 53 19.15 7.98 -14.56
C ASP A 53 20.36 7.95 -13.62
N VAL A 54 20.29 7.17 -12.53
CA VAL A 54 21.42 6.97 -11.62
C VAL A 54 22.59 6.28 -12.32
N ARG A 55 22.34 5.18 -13.04
CA ARG A 55 23.39 4.38 -13.71
C ARG A 55 24.07 5.14 -14.83
N ASN A 56 23.32 5.96 -15.56
CA ASN A 56 23.82 6.79 -16.65
C ASN A 56 24.41 8.12 -16.16
N GLY A 57 24.36 8.42 -14.86
CA GLY A 57 24.89 9.66 -14.29
C GLY A 57 24.10 10.91 -14.68
N LEU A 58 22.83 10.75 -15.06
CA LEU A 58 21.94 11.86 -15.47
C LEU A 58 21.46 12.68 -14.28
N ILE A 59 21.54 12.12 -13.06
CA ILE A 59 21.17 12.81 -11.82
C ILE A 59 22.31 12.77 -10.80
N LYS A 60 22.35 13.80 -9.95
CA LYS A 60 23.25 13.83 -8.79
C LYS A 60 22.65 13.01 -7.65
N THR A 61 23.33 11.96 -7.24
CA THR A 61 22.92 11.14 -6.09
C THR A 61 23.42 11.71 -4.77
N ILE A 62 22.78 11.29 -3.68
CA ILE A 62 23.22 11.52 -2.30
C ILE A 62 23.45 10.16 -1.60
N PRO A 63 24.26 10.10 -0.53
CA PRO A 63 24.41 8.89 0.26
C PRO A 63 23.07 8.39 0.81
N GLY A 64 22.87 7.06 0.78
CA GLY A 64 21.59 6.45 1.18
C GLY A 64 21.18 6.76 2.62
N GLN A 65 22.15 6.84 3.54
CA GLN A 65 21.88 7.21 4.93
C GLN A 65 21.31 8.64 5.05
N GLU A 66 21.90 9.58 4.30
CA GLU A 66 21.43 10.97 4.27
C GLU A 66 20.00 11.07 3.74
N ALA A 67 19.68 10.33 2.67
CA ALA A 67 18.33 10.28 2.12
C ALA A 67 17.30 9.76 3.14
N LEU A 68 17.60 8.65 3.82
CA LEU A 68 16.71 8.07 4.83
C LEU A 68 16.51 9.00 6.03
N ASP A 69 17.57 9.70 6.47
CA ASP A 69 17.48 10.64 7.59
C ASP A 69 16.61 11.86 7.24
N GLN A 70 16.66 12.34 5.99
CA GLN A 70 15.77 13.41 5.53
C GLN A 70 14.29 12.98 5.57
N VAL A 71 13.98 11.75 5.13
CA VAL A 71 12.61 11.22 5.16
C VAL A 71 12.10 11.06 6.60
N ARG A 72 12.90 10.51 7.51
CA ARG A 72 12.50 10.37 8.91
C ARG A 72 12.17 11.72 9.55
N LYS A 73 12.96 12.76 9.23
CA LYS A 73 12.71 14.12 9.72
C LYS A 73 11.44 14.73 9.14
N SER A 74 11.03 14.38 7.92
CA SER A 74 9.82 14.96 7.30
C SER A 74 8.52 14.39 7.85
N ILE A 75 8.54 13.16 8.38
CA ILE A 75 7.36 12.47 8.93
C ILE A 75 7.24 12.59 10.45
N THR A 76 8.29 13.00 11.14
CA THR A 76 8.28 13.24 12.60
C THR A 76 7.95 14.70 12.84
N ARG A 77 6.67 15.04 13.00
CA ARG A 77 6.19 16.34 13.44
C ARG A 77 5.56 16.24 14.82
#